data_AF-A0A7J5BAY7-F1
#
_entry.id   AF-A0A7J5BAY7-F1
#
_cell.length_a   1.000
_cell.length_b   1.000
_cell.length_c   1.000
_cell.angle_alpha   90.00
_cell.angle_beta   90.00
_cell.angle_gamma   90.00
#
_symmetry.space_group_name_H-M   'P 1'
#
loop_
_entity.id
_entity.type
_entity.pdbx_description
1 polymer ?
#
loop_
_entity_poly.entity_id
_entity_poly.type
_entity_poly.pdbx_seq_one_letter_code
_entity_poly.pdbx_strand_id
1 'polypeptide(L)'
;MTQADPLETLRQRTSSKWTSNDPDVLPMFVAEMDFPLAPAIQDALRHAIEIGDSGYVNPRDRSVAEAFGSFAHDRETLATLSTIVEHHGATVVSDEIHAPLVHRGVTFTPYLTVSEAAREHRIAAESGSKAFNLSGLKTAMFVAASERMHALIQELPDEVGYRTGLFGFLATRAGFERSRDWLDSTLETIEGKFSLLRELLDERIPQIGMHRAEASYLTWLDLRALGWGDNPSKHALTHGRLALSKGSAFGKEGAGFARMNLACAPETVEDAVERIVRATEHGG
;
A
#
# COMPACT_ATOMS: atom_id res chain seq x y z
N MET A 1 4.17 11.05 -17.92
CA MET A 1 3.16 10.93 -16.85
C MET A 1 2.64 9.49 -16.91
N THR A 2 2.75 8.74 -15.82
CA THR A 2 2.25 7.35 -15.77
C THR A 2 0.72 7.36 -15.81
N GLN A 3 0.12 6.58 -16.71
CA GLN A 3 -1.33 6.44 -16.81
C GLN A 3 -1.77 5.09 -16.28
N ALA A 4 -2.95 5.05 -15.64
CA ALA A 4 -3.58 3.79 -15.25
C ALA A 4 -3.98 3.00 -16.49
N ASP A 5 -3.93 1.67 -16.41
CA ASP A 5 -4.41 0.81 -17.49
C ASP A 5 -5.93 1.01 -17.65
N PRO A 6 -6.47 0.93 -18.88
CA PRO A 6 -7.91 1.00 -19.09
C PRO A 6 -8.61 -0.22 -18.47
N LEU A 7 -9.90 -0.07 -18.10
CA LEU A 7 -10.69 -1.12 -17.44
C LEU A 7 -10.67 -2.46 -18.19
N GLU A 8 -10.69 -2.42 -19.53
CA GLU A 8 -10.60 -3.61 -20.37
C GLU A 8 -9.29 -4.39 -20.11
N THR A 9 -8.16 -3.70 -19.99
CA THR A 9 -6.87 -4.30 -19.64
C THR A 9 -6.86 -4.78 -18.20
N LEU A 10 -7.39 -3.99 -17.27
CA LEU A 10 -7.46 -4.35 -15.86
C LEU A 10 -8.28 -5.63 -15.61
N ARG A 11 -9.36 -5.83 -16.37
CA ARG A 11 -10.21 -7.05 -16.32
C ARG A 11 -9.52 -8.32 -16.77
N GLN A 12 -8.39 -8.22 -17.47
CA GLN A 12 -7.58 -9.36 -17.85
C GLN A 12 -6.65 -9.81 -16.71
N ARG A 13 -6.49 -8.98 -15.65
CA ARG A 13 -5.66 -9.34 -14.49
C ARG A 13 -6.34 -10.44 -13.69
N THR A 14 -5.56 -11.45 -13.31
CA THR A 14 -6.01 -12.61 -12.52
C THR A 14 -5.89 -12.37 -11.01
N SER A 15 -5.55 -11.14 -10.59
CA SER A 15 -5.34 -10.80 -9.20
C SER A 15 -6.64 -10.77 -8.40
N SER A 16 -6.53 -10.87 -7.07
CA SER A 16 -7.70 -10.84 -6.19
C SER A 16 -8.53 -9.57 -6.37
N LYS A 17 -7.90 -8.41 -6.63
CA LYS A 17 -8.63 -7.15 -6.91
C LYS A 17 -9.67 -7.35 -8.00
N TRP A 18 -9.26 -7.94 -9.12
CA TRP A 18 -10.06 -8.00 -10.34
C TRP A 18 -10.89 -9.27 -10.50
N THR A 19 -10.69 -10.29 -9.64
CA THR A 19 -11.36 -11.60 -9.75
C THR A 19 -12.24 -11.98 -8.56
N SER A 20 -12.21 -11.25 -7.44
CA SER A 20 -12.93 -11.65 -6.21
C SER A 20 -14.40 -11.21 -6.16
N ASN A 21 -14.88 -10.41 -7.12
CA ASN A 21 -16.26 -9.91 -7.17
C ASN A 21 -16.88 -10.15 -8.55
N ASP A 22 -18.21 -10.03 -8.64
CA ASP A 22 -18.93 -10.16 -9.91
C ASP A 22 -18.44 -9.15 -10.97
N PRO A 23 -18.53 -9.46 -12.27
CA PRO A 23 -18.02 -8.59 -13.33
C PRO A 23 -18.68 -7.22 -13.42
N ASP A 24 -19.81 -6.92 -12.80
CA ASP A 24 -20.39 -5.56 -12.79
C ASP A 24 -19.91 -4.71 -11.60
N VAL A 25 -19.14 -5.31 -10.68
CA VAL A 25 -18.57 -4.65 -9.51
C VAL A 25 -17.22 -4.02 -9.85
N LEU A 26 -17.06 -2.74 -9.48
CA LEU A 26 -15.80 -2.01 -9.57
C LEU A 26 -14.96 -2.24 -8.29
N PRO A 27 -13.79 -2.90 -8.36
CA PRO A 27 -13.06 -3.31 -7.17
C PRO A 27 -12.08 -2.24 -6.65
N MET A 28 -12.39 -1.66 -5.49
CA MET A 28 -11.58 -0.60 -4.84
C MET A 28 -11.12 -0.97 -3.42
N PHE A 29 -11.05 -2.28 -3.12
CA PHE A 29 -10.90 -2.79 -1.75
C PHE A 29 -9.45 -3.19 -1.38
N VAL A 30 -8.81 -4.02 -2.20
CA VAL A 30 -7.45 -4.53 -1.93
C VAL A 30 -6.40 -3.49 -2.34
N ALA A 31 -5.32 -3.42 -1.56
CA ALA A 31 -4.20 -2.52 -1.79
C ALA A 31 -3.29 -3.06 -2.92
N GLU A 32 -3.79 -2.92 -4.14
CA GLU A 32 -3.17 -3.21 -5.43
C GLU A 32 -3.52 -2.04 -6.37
N MET A 33 -2.55 -1.59 -7.18
CA MET A 33 -2.70 -0.43 -8.06
C MET A 33 -3.18 -0.83 -9.45
N ASP A 34 -3.75 0.12 -10.19
CA ASP A 34 -4.20 -0.08 -11.58
C ASP A 34 -3.23 0.48 -12.63
N PHE A 35 -2.01 0.82 -12.22
CA PHE A 35 -0.94 1.26 -13.13
C PHE A 35 -0.19 0.05 -13.72
N PRO A 36 0.38 0.20 -14.94
CA PRO A 36 1.35 -0.76 -15.47
C PRO A 36 2.61 -0.74 -14.61
N LEU A 37 3.35 -1.86 -14.59
CA LEU A 37 4.64 -1.93 -13.89
C LEU A 37 5.62 -0.90 -14.49
N ALA A 38 6.51 -0.35 -13.66
CA ALA A 38 7.55 0.56 -14.15
C ALA A 38 8.42 -0.12 -15.22
N PRO A 39 8.85 0.58 -16.29
CA PRO A 39 9.63 -0.03 -17.38
C PRO A 39 10.86 -0.79 -16.92
N ALA A 40 11.63 -0.25 -15.97
CA ALA A 40 12.82 -0.93 -15.46
C ALA A 40 12.50 -2.24 -14.71
N ILE A 41 11.31 -2.36 -14.11
CA ILE A 41 10.81 -3.60 -13.52
C ILE A 41 10.46 -4.60 -14.64
N GLN A 42 9.74 -4.15 -15.66
CA GLN A 42 9.38 -4.99 -16.81
C GLN A 42 10.64 -5.53 -17.51
N ASP A 43 11.64 -4.68 -17.71
CA ASP A 43 12.91 -5.06 -18.33
C ASP A 43 13.69 -6.05 -17.46
N ALA A 44 13.73 -5.84 -16.15
CA ALA A 44 14.37 -6.77 -15.22
C ALA A 44 13.72 -8.16 -15.26
N LEU A 45 12.39 -8.20 -15.25
CA LEU A 45 11.62 -9.44 -15.30
C LEU A 45 11.77 -10.13 -16.65
N ARG A 46 11.68 -9.39 -17.75
CA ARG A 46 11.85 -9.92 -19.11
C ARG A 46 13.25 -10.49 -19.27
N HIS A 47 14.28 -9.75 -18.86
CA HIS A 47 15.65 -10.21 -18.90
C HIS A 47 15.86 -11.49 -18.09
N ALA A 48 15.34 -11.54 -16.86
CA ALA A 48 15.43 -12.73 -16.02
C ALA A 48 14.78 -13.97 -16.68
N ILE A 49 13.61 -13.79 -17.32
CA ILE A 49 12.94 -14.85 -18.08
C ILE A 49 13.80 -15.28 -19.28
N GLU A 50 14.35 -14.34 -20.03
CA GLU A 50 15.17 -14.61 -21.23
C GLU A 50 16.43 -15.42 -20.91
N ILE A 51 17.08 -15.16 -19.78
CA ILE A 51 18.30 -15.87 -19.38
C ILE A 51 18.04 -17.08 -18.48
N GLY A 52 16.78 -17.39 -18.18
CA GLY A 52 16.40 -18.49 -17.30
C GLY A 52 16.76 -18.26 -15.82
N ASP A 53 16.93 -17.01 -15.38
CA ASP A 53 17.21 -16.61 -14.00
C ASP A 53 15.94 -16.79 -13.14
N SER A 54 15.65 -18.06 -12.86
CA SER A 54 14.46 -18.59 -12.18
C SER A 54 14.81 -19.44 -10.94
N GLY A 55 16.07 -19.37 -10.48
CA GLY A 55 16.61 -20.11 -9.34
C GLY A 55 16.35 -19.48 -7.97
N TYR A 56 16.97 -20.03 -6.92
CA TYR A 56 16.79 -19.48 -5.57
C TYR A 56 17.54 -18.15 -5.37
N VAL A 57 16.91 -17.19 -4.70
CA VAL A 57 17.54 -15.94 -4.26
C VAL A 57 18.71 -16.27 -3.31
N ASN A 58 19.85 -15.58 -3.48
CA ASN A 58 20.93 -15.65 -2.50
C ASN A 58 20.48 -14.96 -1.18
N PRO A 59 20.33 -15.69 -0.06
CA PRO A 59 19.82 -15.13 1.20
C PRO A 59 20.74 -14.06 1.82
N ARG A 60 21.95 -13.86 1.29
CA ARG A 60 22.91 -12.83 1.74
C ARG A 60 22.85 -11.52 0.94
N ASP A 61 22.03 -11.42 -0.11
CA ASP A 61 21.91 -10.21 -0.93
C ASP A 61 21.17 -9.08 -0.18
N ARG A 62 21.76 -7.88 -0.18
CA ARG A 62 21.27 -6.69 0.55
C ARG A 62 20.84 -5.54 -0.35
N SER A 63 20.98 -5.68 -1.66
CA SER A 63 20.73 -4.61 -2.66
C SER A 63 19.37 -3.96 -2.50
N VAL A 64 18.34 -4.76 -2.20
CA VAL A 64 16.98 -4.27 -2.02
C VAL A 64 16.82 -3.41 -0.75
N ALA A 65 17.46 -3.81 0.35
CA ALA A 65 17.40 -3.09 1.62
C ALA A 65 18.13 -1.75 1.54
N GLU A 66 19.27 -1.70 0.84
CA GLU A 66 20.03 -0.47 0.60
C GLU A 66 19.24 0.55 -0.21
N ALA A 67 18.46 0.09 -1.17
CA ALA A 67 17.65 0.96 -2.01
C ALA A 67 16.43 1.56 -1.28
N PHE A 68 16.03 1.05 -0.12
CA PHE A 68 14.77 1.39 0.56
C PHE A 68 14.81 2.62 1.52
N GLY A 69 15.98 3.08 1.99
CA GLY A 69 16.11 3.91 3.22
C GLY A 69 15.43 5.30 3.37
N SER A 70 14.35 5.70 2.67
CA SER A 70 13.92 7.12 2.54
C SER A 70 12.40 7.53 2.68
N PHE A 71 11.49 6.89 3.47
CA PHE A 71 9.99 6.88 3.21
C PHE A 71 8.79 6.73 4.33
N ALA A 72 7.81 7.64 4.68
CA ALA A 72 7.38 8.33 6.00
C ALA A 72 6.66 7.96 7.39
N HIS A 73 7.06 8.71 8.49
CA HIS A 73 6.68 8.96 9.94
C HIS A 73 7.65 10.02 10.59
N ASP A 74 7.27 10.81 11.62
CA ASP A 74 8.14 11.86 12.24
C ASP A 74 9.19 11.32 13.25
N ARG A 75 10.35 11.99 13.33
CA ARG A 75 11.52 11.48 14.06
C ARG A 75 11.40 11.54 15.59
N GLU A 76 10.78 12.59 16.12
CA GLU A 76 10.76 12.85 17.57
C GLU A 76 9.84 11.86 18.28
N THR A 77 8.67 11.60 17.68
CA THR A 77 7.73 10.59 18.15
C THR A 77 8.39 9.21 18.20
N LEU A 78 9.06 8.81 17.12
CA LEU A 78 9.72 7.50 17.06
C LEU A 78 10.92 7.40 18.01
N ALA A 79 11.65 8.49 18.25
CA ALA A 79 12.73 8.52 19.25
C ALA A 79 12.20 8.32 20.69
N THR A 80 11.05 8.92 21.00
CA THR A 80 10.37 8.72 22.29
C THR A 80 9.94 7.26 22.46
N LEU A 81 9.30 6.68 21.43
CA LEU A 81 8.94 5.26 21.41
C LEU A 81 10.17 4.36 21.60
N SER A 82 11.28 4.66 20.92
CA SER A 82 12.53 3.93 21.06
C SER A 82 13.06 3.91 22.50
N THR A 83 12.94 5.02 23.22
CA THR A 83 13.37 5.12 24.63
C THR A 83 12.52 4.21 25.53
N ILE A 84 11.20 4.16 25.29
CA ILE A 84 10.29 3.28 26.03
C ILE A 84 10.62 1.80 25.75
N VAL A 85 10.79 1.45 24.48
CA VAL A 85 11.10 0.08 24.04
C VAL A 85 12.42 -0.39 24.67
N GLU A 86 13.45 0.45 24.65
CA GLU A 86 14.74 0.17 25.27
C GLU A 86 14.59 -0.05 26.78
N HIS A 87 13.91 0.87 27.49
CA HIS A 87 13.67 0.75 28.94
C HIS A 87 12.98 -0.57 29.33
N HIS A 88 12.10 -1.06 28.48
CA HIS A 88 11.35 -2.29 28.71
C HIS A 88 12.00 -3.56 28.10
N GLY A 89 13.14 -3.43 27.43
CA GLY A 89 13.82 -4.55 26.76
C GLY A 89 12.98 -5.22 25.67
N ALA A 90 12.05 -4.48 25.07
CA ALA A 90 11.17 -4.99 24.02
C ALA A 90 11.85 -4.99 22.65
N THR A 91 11.25 -5.69 21.69
CA THR A 91 11.65 -5.67 20.27
C THR A 91 10.52 -5.05 19.44
N VAL A 92 10.88 -4.21 18.47
CA VAL A 92 9.93 -3.60 17.53
C VAL A 92 10.03 -4.26 16.16
N VAL A 93 8.88 -4.66 15.62
CA VAL A 93 8.71 -4.93 14.19
C VAL A 93 8.00 -3.72 13.59
N SER A 94 8.73 -2.94 12.81
CA SER A 94 8.19 -1.78 12.09
C SER A 94 7.70 -2.25 10.72
N ASP A 95 6.39 -2.43 10.55
CA ASP A 95 5.82 -2.67 9.22
C ASP A 95 5.77 -1.35 8.46
N GLU A 96 6.75 -1.18 7.60
CA GLU A 96 6.95 0.06 6.88
C GLU A 96 6.43 -0.05 5.44
N ILE A 97 5.74 -1.11 5.03
CA ILE A 97 5.43 -1.44 3.61
C ILE A 97 4.83 -0.32 2.72
N HIS A 98 4.18 0.68 3.32
CA HIS A 98 3.60 1.85 2.62
C HIS A 98 4.53 3.06 2.55
N ALA A 99 5.69 2.96 3.21
CA ALA A 99 6.75 3.92 3.24
C ALA A 99 6.98 4.54 1.86
N PRO A 100 7.27 3.77 0.78
CA PRO A 100 7.66 4.35 -0.50
C PRO A 100 6.59 5.23 -1.14
N LEU A 101 5.38 5.21 -0.58
CA LEU A 101 4.21 5.93 -1.04
C LEU A 101 3.92 7.17 -0.19
N VAL A 102 4.91 7.71 0.52
CA VAL A 102 4.79 9.01 1.18
C VAL A 102 4.45 10.10 0.16
N HIS A 103 3.50 10.98 0.51
CA HIS A 103 3.11 12.11 -0.32
C HIS A 103 4.20 13.20 -0.31
N ARG A 104 4.27 13.97 -1.39
CA ARG A 104 5.19 15.10 -1.56
C ARG A 104 5.08 16.07 -0.39
N GLY A 105 6.24 16.51 0.09
CA GLY A 105 6.35 17.41 1.24
C GLY A 105 6.31 16.72 2.61
N VAL A 106 6.03 15.42 2.66
CA VAL A 106 6.11 14.62 3.88
C VAL A 106 7.43 13.83 3.88
N THR A 107 8.11 13.77 5.03
CA THR A 107 9.42 13.11 5.17
C THR A 107 9.33 11.88 6.06
N PHE A 108 10.05 10.81 5.69
CA PHE A 108 10.24 9.68 6.62
C PHE A 108 11.33 9.80 7.58
N THR A 109 11.01 9.16 8.68
CA THR A 109 11.96 8.58 9.55
C THR A 109 11.72 7.07 9.60
N PRO A 110 12.52 6.25 8.88
CA PRO A 110 12.53 4.82 9.14
C PRO A 110 12.94 4.61 10.59
N TYR A 111 12.28 3.69 11.28
CA TYR A 111 12.50 3.54 12.72
C TYR A 111 13.97 3.27 13.07
N LEU A 112 14.73 2.53 12.23
CA LEU A 112 16.17 2.30 12.46
C LEU A 112 17.02 3.56 12.52
N THR A 113 16.52 4.67 11.97
CA THR A 113 17.30 5.89 11.88
C THR A 113 17.15 6.79 13.10
N VAL A 114 16.23 6.46 14.03
CA VAL A 114 15.79 7.40 15.08
C VAL A 114 16.80 7.52 16.23
N SER A 115 17.56 6.45 16.53
CA SER A 115 18.63 6.42 17.55
C SER A 115 19.53 5.20 17.36
N GLU A 116 20.67 5.16 18.05
CA GLU A 116 21.50 3.95 18.10
C GLU A 116 20.78 2.80 18.82
N ALA A 117 20.07 3.10 19.92
CA ALA A 117 19.25 2.13 20.62
C ALA A 117 18.22 1.45 19.71
N ALA A 118 17.56 2.23 18.83
CA ALA A 118 16.62 1.70 17.85
C ALA A 118 17.22 0.66 16.91
N ARG A 119 18.50 0.77 16.57
CA ARG A 119 19.21 -0.21 15.73
C ARG A 119 19.38 -1.55 16.44
N GLU A 120 19.47 -1.51 17.77
CA GLU A 120 19.66 -2.69 18.59
C GLU A 120 18.38 -3.47 18.84
N HIS A 121 17.19 -2.87 18.71
CA HIS A 121 15.91 -3.52 19.08
C HIS A 121 14.82 -3.53 18.02
N ARG A 122 15.16 -3.20 16.77
CA ARG A 122 14.15 -3.17 15.68
C ARG A 122 14.52 -3.99 14.45
N ILE A 123 13.46 -4.50 13.82
CA ILE A 123 13.42 -5.06 12.46
C ILE A 123 12.37 -4.29 11.62
N ALA A 124 12.68 -3.88 10.39
CA ALA A 124 11.68 -3.42 9.41
C ALA A 124 11.09 -4.65 8.77
N ALA A 125 9.79 -4.67 8.54
CA ALA A 125 9.21 -5.46 7.46
C ALA A 125 8.94 -4.54 6.26
N GLU A 126 9.38 -4.96 5.07
CA GLU A 126 9.29 -4.15 3.86
C GLU A 126 8.99 -4.92 2.59
N SER A 127 8.52 -4.21 1.55
CA SER A 127 8.26 -4.82 0.24
C SER A 127 8.06 -3.79 -0.88
N GLY A 128 8.52 -4.11 -2.10
CA GLY A 128 8.14 -3.36 -3.30
C GLY A 128 6.68 -3.58 -3.73
N SER A 129 5.94 -4.47 -3.06
CA SER A 129 4.59 -4.86 -3.46
C SER A 129 3.58 -3.72 -3.48
N LYS A 130 3.64 -2.80 -2.51
CA LYS A 130 2.75 -1.64 -2.47
C LYS A 130 3.25 -0.52 -3.36
N ALA A 131 4.55 -0.23 -3.29
CA ALA A 131 5.20 0.81 -4.07
C ALA A 131 5.03 0.63 -5.58
N PHE A 132 5.25 -0.59 -6.07
CA PHE A 132 5.36 -0.90 -7.49
C PHE A 132 4.32 -1.91 -7.98
N ASN A 133 3.26 -2.14 -7.21
CA ASN A 133 2.16 -3.04 -7.57
C ASN A 133 2.58 -4.51 -7.80
N LEU A 134 3.46 -5.06 -6.95
CA LEU A 134 4.07 -6.38 -7.12
C LEU A 134 3.51 -7.46 -6.17
N SER A 135 2.34 -7.24 -5.57
CA SER A 135 1.81 -8.10 -4.50
C SER A 135 1.60 -9.56 -4.90
N GLY A 136 1.33 -9.82 -6.18
CA GLY A 136 1.21 -11.17 -6.74
C GLY A 136 2.54 -11.93 -6.82
N LEU A 137 3.68 -11.22 -6.80
CA LEU A 137 5.02 -11.82 -6.96
C LEU A 137 5.64 -12.33 -5.65
N LYS A 138 4.96 -12.07 -4.51
CA LYS A 138 5.26 -12.67 -3.19
C LYS A 138 6.70 -12.46 -2.71
N THR A 139 7.10 -11.21 -2.53
CA THR A 139 8.41 -10.87 -1.93
C THR A 139 8.28 -9.78 -0.89
N ALA A 140 8.89 -9.99 0.26
CA ALA A 140 9.12 -9.01 1.30
C ALA A 140 10.56 -9.16 1.81
N MET A 141 11.04 -8.19 2.57
CA MET A 141 12.36 -8.18 3.16
C MET A 141 12.30 -7.73 4.62
N PHE A 142 13.20 -8.28 5.44
CA PHE A 142 13.45 -7.76 6.78
C PHE A 142 14.73 -6.93 6.79
N VAL A 143 14.68 -5.72 7.37
CA VAL A 143 15.85 -4.85 7.49
C VAL A 143 16.22 -4.68 8.96
N ALA A 144 17.42 -5.15 9.31
CA ALA A 144 18.04 -4.99 10.62
C ALA A 144 19.39 -4.26 10.49
N ALA A 145 19.81 -3.58 11.57
CA ALA A 145 21.07 -2.84 11.62
C ALA A 145 22.11 -3.41 12.61
N SER A 146 21.69 -4.21 13.61
CA SER A 146 22.56 -4.82 14.61
C SER A 146 22.75 -6.31 14.39
N GLU A 147 23.87 -6.87 14.84
CA GLU A 147 24.12 -8.32 14.79
C GLU A 147 23.05 -9.10 15.56
N ARG A 148 22.60 -8.57 16.70
CA ARG A 148 21.54 -9.15 17.52
C ARG A 148 20.24 -9.31 16.73
N MET A 149 19.81 -8.27 16.02
CA MET A 149 18.58 -8.32 15.21
C MET A 149 18.76 -9.16 13.94
N HIS A 150 19.95 -9.19 13.36
CA HIS A 150 20.24 -10.13 12.27
C HIS A 150 20.13 -11.59 12.73
N ALA A 151 20.70 -11.92 13.88
CA ALA A 151 20.61 -13.27 14.45
C ALA A 151 19.14 -13.66 14.66
N LEU A 152 18.32 -12.76 15.20
CA LEU A 152 16.88 -13.00 15.38
C LEU A 152 16.14 -13.28 14.05
N ILE A 153 16.50 -12.59 12.96
CA ILE A 153 15.93 -12.88 11.63
C ILE A 153 16.36 -14.26 11.14
N GLN A 154 17.59 -14.69 11.42
CA GLN A 154 18.10 -16.01 11.02
C GLN A 154 17.46 -17.18 11.79
N GLU A 155 16.78 -16.92 12.91
CA GLU A 155 16.00 -17.93 13.63
C GLU A 155 14.65 -18.24 12.95
N LEU A 156 14.24 -17.45 11.95
CA LEU A 156 13.05 -17.75 11.18
C LEU A 156 13.20 -19.09 10.44
N PRO A 157 12.15 -19.92 10.38
CA PRO A 157 12.21 -21.18 9.66
C PRO A 157 12.61 -20.99 8.19
N ASP A 158 13.39 -21.91 7.63
CA ASP A 158 13.86 -21.84 6.24
C ASP A 158 12.70 -21.69 5.23
N GLU A 159 11.52 -22.22 5.57
CA GLU A 159 10.30 -22.08 4.76
C GLU A 159 9.89 -20.62 4.53
N VAL A 160 10.25 -19.70 5.42
CA VAL A 160 10.02 -18.26 5.22
C VAL A 160 10.84 -17.76 4.03
N GLY A 161 12.11 -18.17 3.95
CA GLY A 161 12.98 -17.89 2.80
C GLY A 161 12.48 -18.57 1.53
N TYR A 162 12.16 -19.87 1.59
CA TYR A 162 11.71 -20.65 0.43
C TYR A 162 10.37 -20.20 -0.17
N ARG A 163 9.51 -19.52 0.61
CA ARG A 163 8.24 -18.96 0.11
C ARG A 163 8.41 -17.61 -0.59
N THR A 164 9.61 -17.03 -0.57
CA THR A 164 9.89 -15.78 -1.29
C THR A 164 9.95 -16.06 -2.78
N GLY A 165 9.12 -15.37 -3.56
CA GLY A 165 9.14 -15.48 -5.02
C GLY A 165 10.39 -14.81 -5.60
N LEU A 166 11.16 -15.54 -6.40
CA LEU A 166 12.33 -14.97 -7.08
C LEU A 166 11.95 -13.80 -7.99
N PHE A 167 10.86 -13.93 -8.77
CA PHE A 167 10.42 -12.83 -9.64
C PHE A 167 10.04 -11.59 -8.83
N GLY A 168 9.46 -11.75 -7.65
CA GLY A 168 9.19 -10.62 -6.79
C GLY A 168 10.45 -9.98 -6.23
N PHE A 169 11.50 -10.77 -5.95
CA PHE A 169 12.83 -10.25 -5.56
C PHE A 169 13.45 -9.41 -6.67
N LEU A 170 13.53 -9.96 -7.88
CA LEU A 170 14.08 -9.27 -9.05
C LEU A 170 13.31 -8.00 -9.39
N ALA A 171 11.97 -8.07 -9.38
CA ALA A 171 11.10 -6.93 -9.62
C ALA A 171 11.22 -5.85 -8.54
N THR A 172 11.27 -6.26 -7.27
CA THR A 172 11.41 -5.32 -6.14
C THR A 172 12.75 -4.60 -6.21
N ARG A 173 13.84 -5.31 -6.48
CA ARG A 173 15.18 -4.72 -6.70
C ARG A 173 15.14 -3.67 -7.82
N ALA A 174 14.60 -4.05 -8.98
CA ALA A 174 14.50 -3.16 -10.13
C ALA A 174 13.63 -1.93 -9.86
N GLY A 175 12.56 -2.08 -9.07
CA GLY A 175 11.70 -0.98 -8.65
C GLY A 175 12.49 0.06 -7.87
N PHE A 176 13.14 -0.35 -6.78
CA PHE A 176 13.86 0.59 -5.91
C PHE A 176 15.13 1.17 -6.51
N GLU A 177 15.86 0.41 -7.35
CA GLU A 177 17.11 0.88 -7.97
C GLU A 177 16.86 1.81 -9.17
N ARG A 178 15.83 1.52 -9.99
CA ARG A 178 15.73 2.08 -11.34
C ARG A 178 14.37 2.71 -11.68
N SER A 179 13.39 2.68 -10.76
CA SER A 179 12.01 3.10 -11.06
C SER A 179 11.50 4.24 -10.17
N ARG A 180 12.39 5.06 -9.60
CA ARG A 180 12.01 6.19 -8.72
C ARG A 180 11.19 7.24 -9.47
N ASP A 181 11.57 7.61 -10.68
CA ASP A 181 10.82 8.59 -11.50
C ASP A 181 9.38 8.14 -11.79
N TRP A 182 9.19 6.83 -12.02
CA TRP A 182 7.86 6.25 -12.19
C TRP A 182 7.05 6.33 -10.89
N LEU A 183 7.68 6.05 -9.75
CA LEU A 183 7.04 6.13 -8.44
C LEU A 183 6.63 7.57 -8.10
N ASP A 184 7.51 8.54 -8.35
CA ASP A 184 7.24 9.97 -8.12
C ASP A 184 6.09 10.47 -9.00
N SER A 185 6.05 10.08 -10.29
CA SER A 185 4.93 10.40 -11.18
C SER A 185 3.63 9.71 -10.77
N THR A 186 3.72 8.51 -10.20
CA THR A 186 2.55 7.75 -9.72
C THR A 186 1.98 8.40 -8.46
N LEU A 187 2.84 8.85 -7.55
CA LEU A 187 2.44 9.58 -6.35
C LEU A 187 1.75 10.90 -6.68
N GLU A 188 2.28 11.68 -7.62
CA GLU A 188 1.62 12.89 -8.11
C GLU A 188 0.21 12.63 -8.63
N THR A 189 0.04 11.52 -9.36
CA THR A 189 -1.26 11.12 -9.90
C THR A 189 -2.22 10.75 -8.77
N ILE A 190 -1.75 9.96 -7.79
CA ILE A 190 -2.51 9.57 -6.59
C ILE A 190 -2.94 10.81 -5.80
N GLU A 191 -2.04 11.76 -5.56
CA GLU A 191 -2.34 13.01 -4.86
C GLU A 191 -3.42 13.82 -5.59
N GLY A 192 -3.34 13.88 -6.92
CA GLY A 192 -4.40 14.45 -7.74
C GLY A 192 -5.74 13.74 -7.58
N LYS A 193 -5.75 12.43 -7.30
CA LYS A 193 -7.00 11.68 -7.04
C LYS A 193 -7.59 11.99 -5.66
N PHE A 194 -6.76 12.25 -4.65
CA PHE A 194 -7.24 12.76 -3.36
C PHE A 194 -7.94 14.12 -3.54
N SER A 195 -7.35 15.04 -4.32
CA SER A 195 -7.96 16.34 -4.60
C SER A 195 -9.27 16.21 -5.39
N LEU A 196 -9.28 15.39 -6.46
CA LEU A 196 -10.49 15.15 -7.25
C LEU A 196 -11.62 14.55 -6.41
N LEU A 197 -11.33 13.53 -5.60
CA LEU A 197 -12.34 12.94 -4.72
C LEU A 197 -12.90 13.98 -3.76
N ARG A 198 -12.03 14.81 -3.16
CA ARG A 198 -12.49 15.83 -2.23
C ARG A 198 -13.46 16.81 -2.91
N GLU A 199 -13.09 17.33 -4.07
CA GLU A 199 -13.92 18.26 -4.86
C GLU A 199 -15.29 17.66 -5.18
N LEU A 200 -15.32 16.45 -5.74
CA LEU A 200 -16.56 15.76 -6.10
C LEU A 200 -17.44 15.48 -4.88
N LEU A 201 -16.86 15.07 -3.76
CA LEU A 201 -17.61 14.85 -2.53
C LEU A 201 -18.18 16.16 -1.98
N ASP A 202 -17.43 17.26 -2.01
CA ASP A 202 -17.91 18.56 -1.52
C ASP A 202 -19.06 19.10 -2.39
N GLU A 203 -19.00 18.89 -3.70
CA GLU A 203 -20.05 19.28 -4.63
C GLU A 203 -21.31 18.42 -4.48
N ARG A 204 -21.15 17.10 -4.35
CA ARG A 204 -22.25 16.14 -4.54
C ARG A 204 -22.79 15.55 -3.25
N ILE A 205 -21.94 15.32 -2.26
CA ILE A 205 -22.29 14.67 -0.99
C ILE A 205 -21.44 15.24 0.18
N PRO A 206 -21.59 16.54 0.50
CA PRO A 206 -20.71 17.23 1.46
C PRO A 206 -20.77 16.67 2.88
N GLN A 207 -21.74 15.80 3.18
CA GLN A 207 -21.85 15.08 4.45
C GLN A 207 -20.72 14.07 4.68
N ILE A 208 -20.02 13.63 3.61
CA ILE A 208 -18.95 12.65 3.71
C ILE A 208 -17.65 13.33 4.14
N GLY A 209 -17.17 12.93 5.32
CA GLY A 209 -15.83 13.29 5.79
C GLY A 209 -14.78 12.44 5.09
N MET A 210 -13.63 13.05 4.77
CA MET A 210 -12.50 12.36 4.15
C MET A 210 -11.24 12.62 4.97
N HIS A 211 -10.58 11.55 5.40
CA HIS A 211 -9.26 11.62 6.01
C HIS A 211 -8.20 11.18 5.01
N ARG A 212 -7.41 12.14 4.55
CA ARG A 212 -6.22 11.91 3.72
C ARG A 212 -5.07 11.47 4.61
N ALA A 213 -4.48 10.32 4.30
CA ALA A 213 -3.22 9.89 4.88
C ALA A 213 -2.04 10.62 4.21
N GLU A 214 -0.95 10.79 4.96
CA GLU A 214 0.30 11.41 4.50
C GLU A 214 1.16 10.46 3.64
N ALA A 215 0.79 9.19 3.59
CA ALA A 215 1.38 8.17 2.75
C ALA A 215 0.29 7.20 2.27
N SER A 216 0.61 6.39 1.27
CA SER A 216 -0.30 5.44 0.61
C SER A 216 -1.26 6.08 -0.40
N TYR A 217 -2.05 5.25 -1.05
CA TYR A 217 -3.11 5.62 -1.97
C TYR A 217 -4.50 5.32 -1.38
N LEU A 218 -4.58 5.15 -0.07
CA LEU A 218 -5.79 4.75 0.64
C LEU A 218 -6.34 5.96 1.39
N THR A 219 -7.64 6.19 1.28
CA THR A 219 -8.35 7.24 2.03
C THR A 219 -9.40 6.63 2.93
N TRP A 220 -9.65 7.26 4.07
CA TRP A 220 -10.67 6.85 5.01
C TRP A 220 -11.89 7.77 4.89
N LEU A 221 -13.05 7.18 4.63
CA LEU A 221 -14.32 7.90 4.45
C LEU A 221 -15.17 7.76 5.71
N ASP A 222 -15.57 8.90 6.28
CA ASP A 222 -16.58 9.00 7.31
C ASP A 222 -17.96 9.10 6.67
N LEU A 223 -18.73 8.01 6.79
CA LEU A 223 -20.04 7.86 6.16
C LEU A 223 -21.17 7.92 7.19
N ARG A 224 -20.87 8.26 8.45
CA ARG A 224 -21.83 8.23 9.57
C ARG A 224 -23.02 9.16 9.34
N ALA A 225 -22.77 10.32 8.75
CA ALA A 225 -23.81 11.30 8.45
C ALA A 225 -24.83 10.82 7.39
N LEU A 226 -24.54 9.75 6.65
CA LEU A 226 -25.46 9.16 5.67
C LEU A 226 -26.47 8.19 6.30
N GLY A 227 -26.30 7.82 7.58
CA GLY A 227 -27.23 6.93 8.27
C GLY A 227 -27.14 5.45 7.86
N TRP A 228 -26.11 5.03 7.13
CA TRP A 228 -25.95 3.63 6.64
C TRP A 228 -25.51 2.62 7.71
N GLY A 229 -25.63 2.98 8.99
CA GLY A 229 -25.23 2.17 10.15
C GLY A 229 -23.73 1.91 10.25
N ASP A 230 -23.36 0.91 11.07
CA ASP A 230 -21.96 0.63 11.41
C ASP A 230 -21.13 0.05 10.24
N ASN A 231 -21.80 -0.47 9.22
CA ASN A 231 -21.16 -1.09 8.05
C ASN A 231 -21.61 -0.43 6.73
N PRO A 232 -21.19 0.82 6.47
CA PRO A 232 -21.61 1.56 5.29
C PRO A 232 -21.11 0.93 3.98
N SER A 233 -20.02 0.15 4.01
CA SER A 233 -19.52 -0.53 2.80
C SER A 233 -20.49 -1.61 2.29
N LYS A 234 -21.30 -2.21 3.17
CA LYS A 234 -22.36 -3.13 2.75
C LYS A 234 -23.47 -2.39 2.01
N HIS A 235 -23.88 -1.23 2.51
CA HIS A 235 -24.90 -0.39 1.88
C HIS A 235 -24.43 0.10 0.50
N ALA A 236 -23.20 0.63 0.43
CA ALA A 236 -22.56 1.05 -0.81
C ALA A 236 -22.46 -0.10 -1.83
N LEU A 237 -22.16 -1.32 -1.38
CA LEU A 237 -22.13 -2.51 -2.24
C LEU A 237 -23.52 -2.88 -2.76
N THR A 238 -24.52 -2.93 -1.87
CA THR A 238 -25.88 -3.37 -2.22
C THR A 238 -26.60 -2.36 -3.13
N HIS A 239 -26.51 -1.07 -2.82
CA HIS A 239 -27.32 -0.03 -3.48
C HIS A 239 -26.53 0.79 -4.50
N GLY A 240 -25.23 1.01 -4.26
CA GLY A 240 -24.34 1.72 -5.17
C GLY A 240 -23.53 0.81 -6.10
N ARG A 241 -23.50 -0.51 -5.85
CA ARG A 241 -22.59 -1.45 -6.54
C ARG A 241 -21.12 -1.00 -6.41
N LEU A 242 -20.74 -0.47 -5.25
CA LEU A 242 -19.39 0.00 -4.94
C LEU A 242 -18.78 -0.81 -3.78
N ALA A 243 -17.66 -1.50 -4.06
CA ALA A 243 -16.95 -2.28 -3.06
C ALA A 243 -15.91 -1.43 -2.32
N LEU A 244 -16.13 -1.20 -1.02
CA LEU A 244 -15.20 -0.53 -0.11
C LEU A 244 -14.72 -1.48 0.98
N SER A 245 -13.56 -1.21 1.57
CA SER A 245 -13.15 -1.98 2.77
C SER A 245 -14.02 -1.57 3.95
N LYS A 246 -14.62 -2.55 4.64
CA LYS A 246 -15.40 -2.32 5.86
C LYS A 246 -14.53 -1.69 6.95
N GLY A 247 -14.93 -0.54 7.49
CA GLY A 247 -14.15 0.16 8.51
C GLY A 247 -13.92 -0.67 9.78
N SER A 248 -14.94 -1.42 10.22
CA SER A 248 -14.82 -2.27 11.42
C SER A 248 -13.80 -3.41 11.31
N ALA A 249 -13.26 -3.68 10.11
CA ALA A 249 -12.15 -4.62 9.95
C ALA A 249 -10.84 -4.09 10.55
N PHE A 250 -10.79 -2.79 10.87
CA PHE A 250 -9.61 -2.08 11.39
C PHE A 250 -9.75 -1.69 12.88
N GLY A 251 -10.79 -2.19 13.56
CA GLY A 251 -11.09 -1.87 14.96
C GLY A 251 -12.52 -1.38 15.15
N LYS A 252 -12.97 -1.29 16.41
CA LYS A 252 -14.32 -0.80 16.75
C LYS A 252 -14.49 0.68 16.37
N GLU A 253 -13.38 1.43 16.37
CA GLU A 253 -13.28 2.84 15.99
C GLU A 253 -13.64 3.06 14.51
N GLY A 254 -13.54 2.01 13.68
CA GLY A 254 -13.92 2.06 12.27
C GLY A 254 -15.42 1.88 11.99
N ALA A 255 -16.28 1.78 13.01
CA ALA A 255 -17.73 1.71 12.83
C ALA A 255 -18.27 2.98 12.14
N GLY A 256 -19.04 2.80 11.06
CA GLY A 256 -19.55 3.92 10.25
C GLY A 256 -18.54 4.51 9.27
N PHE A 257 -17.35 3.90 9.15
CA PHE A 257 -16.35 4.28 8.16
C PHE A 257 -16.15 3.21 7.09
N ALA A 258 -15.53 3.60 5.98
CA ALA A 258 -15.01 2.69 4.98
C ALA A 258 -13.68 3.20 4.39
N ARG A 259 -12.82 2.28 3.93
CA ARG A 259 -11.58 2.62 3.21
C ARG A 259 -11.80 2.54 1.71
N MET A 260 -11.32 3.53 0.99
CA MET A 260 -11.32 3.59 -0.46
C MET A 260 -9.88 3.62 -1.01
N ASN A 261 -9.62 2.91 -2.10
CA ASN A 261 -8.37 2.93 -2.84
C ASN A 261 -8.44 3.98 -3.96
N LEU A 262 -7.43 4.84 -4.08
CA LEU A 262 -7.34 5.92 -5.07
C LEU A 262 -6.20 5.73 -6.09
N ALA A 263 -5.51 4.59 -6.10
CA ALA A 263 -4.55 4.23 -7.14
C ALA A 263 -5.25 3.71 -8.40
N CYS A 264 -6.08 4.57 -9.01
CA CYS A 264 -6.95 4.30 -10.16
C CYS A 264 -7.02 5.51 -11.12
N ALA A 265 -7.73 5.34 -12.22
CA ALA A 265 -8.00 6.42 -13.17
C ALA A 265 -8.97 7.49 -12.60
N PRO A 266 -8.93 8.76 -13.05
CA PRO A 266 -9.88 9.81 -12.66
C PRO A 266 -11.34 9.38 -12.77
N GLU A 267 -11.70 8.79 -13.90
CA GLU A 267 -13.06 8.38 -14.25
C GLU A 267 -13.57 7.30 -13.29
N THR A 268 -12.66 6.53 -12.70
CA THR A 268 -12.98 5.54 -11.66
C THR A 268 -13.38 6.21 -10.35
N VAL A 269 -12.77 7.36 -10.01
CA VAL A 269 -13.15 8.17 -8.85
C VAL A 269 -14.50 8.83 -9.08
N GLU A 270 -14.72 9.38 -10.28
CA GLU A 270 -15.99 9.98 -10.68
C GLU A 270 -17.15 8.97 -10.61
N ASP A 271 -16.99 7.78 -11.23
CA ASP A 271 -18.00 6.70 -11.16
C ASP A 271 -18.24 6.24 -9.71
N ALA A 272 -17.19 6.17 -8.89
CA ALA A 272 -17.35 5.83 -7.48
C ALA A 272 -18.20 6.86 -6.72
N VAL A 273 -18.04 8.16 -6.98
CA VAL A 273 -18.87 9.20 -6.35
C VAL A 273 -20.32 9.09 -6.81
N GLU A 274 -20.57 8.90 -8.11
CA GLU A 274 -21.94 8.70 -8.63
C GLU A 274 -22.62 7.48 -8.00
N ARG A 275 -21.88 6.39 -7.80
CA ARG A 275 -22.38 5.19 -7.11
C ARG A 275 -22.74 5.46 -5.65
N ILE A 276 -21.97 6.30 -4.96
CA ILE A 276 -22.30 6.73 -3.59
C ILE A 276 -23.57 7.59 -3.62
N VAL A 277 -23.69 8.56 -4.55
CA VAL A 277 -24.91 9.38 -4.72
C VAL A 277 -26.13 8.49 -4.89
N ARG A 278 -26.08 7.54 -5.84
CA ARG A 278 -27.17 6.58 -6.07
C ARG A 278 -27.52 5.75 -4.82
N ALA A 279 -26.52 5.38 -4.03
CA ALA A 279 -26.76 4.63 -2.79
C ALA A 279 -27.49 5.49 -1.73
N THR A 280 -27.36 6.82 -1.76
CA THR A 280 -28.09 7.71 -0.83
C THR A 280 -29.59 7.79 -1.15
N GLU A 281 -29.99 7.55 -2.40
CA GLU A 281 -31.41 7.52 -2.82
C GLU A 281 -32.18 6.34 -2.21
N HIS A 282 -31.46 5.30 -1.76
CA HIS A 282 -32.01 4.09 -1.18
C HIS A 282 -31.82 4.11 0.35
N GLY A 283 -32.47 5.06 1.03
CA GLY A 283 -32.27 5.42 2.43
C GLY A 283 -31.90 4.28 3.39
N GLY A 284 -30.99 4.57 4.33
CA GLY A 284 -30.56 3.68 5.42
C GLY A 284 -31.58 3.54 6.53
#